data_AF-A0ABD5IXA6-F1
#
_entry.id   AF-A0ABD5IXA6-F1
#
_cell.length_a   1.000
_cell.length_b   1.000
_cell.length_c   1.000
_cell.angle_alpha   90.00
_cell.angle_beta   90.00
_cell.angle_gamma   90.00
#
_symmetry.space_group_name_H-M   'P 1'
#
loop_
_entity.id
_entity.type
_entity.pdbx_description
1 polymer ?
#
loop_
_entity_poly.entity_id
_entity_poly.type
_entity_poly.pdbx_seq_one_letter_code
_entity_poly.pdbx_strand_id
1 'polypeptide(L)'
;MDQSLISIFQANESAPEVLQTMRDIASLSGVLSDLGSQNAFQSPSEILRFLRVIQLIYEEALGLDDPIENAETVYYRYRNRYNDPEPPTKEKVEKVVNVLVKYNWISKQSRQLKMRDTGKRMMDALIRLANDSLAYYMHDDIGRSLFQARRDAELSEAYDDQGISGGNKIASMIRNVENAIQLMKERELEMLADRHALPQLELIHHLMQDLELKLQERFRQFQTLEDSLVLADLMQKGTAALAEGTNLSLGMINKYLKFTHMQKTPLSSTIRPEKVREFIIQMFDPPLDSDVPNAHQLLSFMEQGQYEEEQIDGLWIPIKFPAPLSPYAIGEAVEFLENYEPIVESSDEIEEEILYSSEEISQDKIEELMRESSWLLTKTMIKTEAIETYLEEYEEVPIEQVIIEATSSEWSDVINGMTAISALVGTKKIIMLKPDQKKDFPKYERKWEWMNHEDGSYIIRKRNHRREQEE
;
A
#
# COMPACT_ATOMS: atom_id res chain seq x y z
N MET A 1 24.47 11.25 11.62
CA MET A 1 24.56 9.77 11.70
C MET A 1 24.94 9.30 10.32
N ASP A 2 26.02 8.52 10.17
CA ASP A 2 26.39 7.93 8.88
C ASP A 2 25.31 6.93 8.48
N GLN A 3 24.43 7.32 7.56
CA GLN A 3 23.50 6.38 6.92
C GLN A 3 24.34 5.32 6.21
N SER A 4 24.21 4.06 6.63
CA SER A 4 24.82 2.93 5.93
C SER A 4 24.43 2.98 4.45
N LEU A 5 25.41 3.01 3.54
CA LEU A 5 25.16 2.96 2.11
C LEU A 5 24.28 1.74 1.78
N ILE A 6 23.10 2.01 1.18
CA ILE A 6 22.20 0.96 0.73
C ILE A 6 22.92 0.16 -0.35
N SER A 7 23.15 -1.12 -0.07
CA SER A 7 23.85 -2.03 -0.97
C SER A 7 23.09 -3.35 -1.08
N ILE A 8 22.68 -3.67 -2.31
CA ILE A 8 22.01 -4.93 -2.65
C ILE A 8 22.82 -6.17 -2.27
N PHE A 9 24.13 -6.03 -2.14
CA PHE A 9 25.05 -7.12 -1.82
C PHE A 9 25.16 -7.42 -0.33
N GLN A 10 24.70 -6.49 0.53
CA GLN A 10 24.66 -6.65 1.98
C GLN A 10 23.24 -6.91 2.51
N ALA A 11 22.21 -6.72 1.67
CA ALA A 11 20.83 -6.97 2.01
C ALA A 11 20.51 -8.47 2.15
N ASN A 12 19.52 -8.80 2.99
CA ASN A 12 19.07 -10.17 3.19
C ASN A 12 18.39 -10.70 1.92
N GLU A 13 18.84 -11.85 1.40
CA GLU A 13 18.39 -12.44 0.13
C GLU A 13 16.89 -12.74 0.09
N SER A 14 16.32 -13.10 1.24
CA SER A 14 14.90 -13.44 1.38
C SER A 14 14.02 -12.22 1.65
N ALA A 15 14.61 -11.02 1.74
CA ALA A 15 13.85 -9.81 2.00
C ALA A 15 12.94 -9.48 0.79
N PRO A 16 11.66 -9.13 1.01
CA PRO A 16 10.71 -8.87 -0.07
C PRO A 16 11.18 -7.73 -1.00
N GLU A 17 11.89 -6.75 -0.46
CA GLU A 17 12.46 -5.60 -1.19
C GLU A 17 13.52 -6.05 -2.19
N VAL A 18 14.39 -7.00 -1.80
CA VAL A 18 15.40 -7.59 -2.67
C VAL A 18 14.74 -8.40 -3.80
N LEU A 19 13.69 -9.15 -3.49
CA LEU A 19 12.95 -9.91 -4.50
C LEU A 19 12.28 -9.00 -5.54
N GLN A 20 11.67 -7.90 -5.11
CA GLN A 20 11.07 -6.93 -6.03
C GLN A 20 12.14 -6.20 -6.86
N THR A 21 13.25 -5.82 -6.24
CA THR A 21 14.41 -5.23 -6.94
C THR A 21 14.89 -6.13 -8.08
N MET A 22 15.04 -7.43 -7.80
CA MET A 22 15.47 -8.39 -8.83
C MET A 22 14.40 -8.59 -9.91
N ARG A 23 13.10 -8.50 -9.59
CA ARG A 23 12.02 -8.51 -10.59
C ARG A 23 12.06 -7.28 -11.49
N ASP A 24 12.39 -6.10 -10.98
CA ASP A 24 12.57 -4.89 -11.79
C ASP A 24 13.76 -5.03 -12.75
N ILE A 25 14.86 -5.60 -12.29
CA ILE A 25 16.01 -5.91 -13.16
C ILE A 25 15.62 -6.97 -14.21
N ALA A 26 14.78 -7.95 -13.85
CA ALA A 26 14.23 -8.93 -14.78
C ALA A 26 13.26 -8.32 -15.81
N SER A 27 12.44 -7.35 -15.42
CA SER A 27 11.46 -6.72 -16.31
C SER A 27 12.15 -5.80 -17.33
N LEU A 28 13.20 -5.08 -16.91
CA LEU A 28 14.12 -4.37 -17.80
C LEU A 28 14.88 -5.35 -18.73
N SER A 29 15.02 -6.60 -18.29
CA SER A 29 15.62 -7.69 -19.09
C SER A 29 14.74 -8.22 -20.23
N GLY A 30 13.55 -7.66 -20.48
CA GLY A 30 12.89 -7.80 -21.79
C GLY A 30 13.79 -7.35 -22.96
N VAL A 31 14.79 -6.50 -22.68
CA VAL A 31 15.87 -6.08 -23.60
C VAL A 31 17.16 -6.92 -23.44
N LEU A 32 17.30 -7.67 -22.33
CA LEU A 32 18.41 -8.59 -22.05
C LEU A 32 18.11 -10.05 -22.47
N SER A 33 16.99 -10.27 -23.19
CA SER A 33 16.55 -11.59 -23.69
C SER A 33 17.57 -12.31 -24.58
N ASP A 34 18.57 -11.59 -25.11
CA ASP A 34 19.69 -12.15 -25.88
C ASP A 34 20.79 -12.79 -24.99
N LEU A 35 20.70 -12.70 -23.66
CA LEU A 35 21.70 -13.24 -22.73
C LEU A 35 21.53 -14.71 -22.35
N GLY A 36 20.57 -15.43 -22.96
CA GLY A 36 20.62 -16.90 -23.04
C GLY A 36 19.66 -17.62 -22.09
N SER A 37 18.82 -18.44 -22.71
CA SER A 37 17.69 -19.21 -22.18
C SER A 37 16.64 -18.39 -21.41
N GLN A 38 15.44 -18.31 -21.99
CA GLN A 38 14.22 -17.70 -21.45
C GLN A 38 13.82 -18.14 -20.02
N ASN A 39 14.52 -19.12 -19.42
CA ASN A 39 14.25 -19.67 -18.10
C ASN A 39 15.30 -19.33 -17.03
N ALA A 40 16.51 -18.84 -17.39
CA ALA A 40 17.61 -18.62 -16.42
C ALA A 40 17.55 -17.28 -15.66
N PHE A 41 16.59 -16.43 -16.01
CA PHE A 41 16.36 -15.13 -15.36
C PHE A 41 14.92 -14.98 -14.87
N GLN A 42 14.17 -16.08 -14.78
CA GLN A 42 12.81 -16.09 -14.23
C GLN A 42 12.81 -16.02 -12.69
N SER A 43 13.92 -16.40 -12.06
CA SER A 43 14.05 -16.36 -10.60
C SER A 43 14.84 -15.14 -10.12
N PRO A 44 14.27 -14.29 -9.24
CA PRO A 44 14.97 -13.23 -8.52
C PRO A 44 16.32 -13.64 -7.93
N SER A 45 16.42 -14.85 -7.38
CA SER A 45 17.65 -15.37 -6.76
C SER A 45 18.78 -15.60 -7.76
N GLU A 46 18.47 -15.96 -9.01
CA GLU A 46 19.48 -16.17 -10.04
C GLU A 46 20.09 -14.86 -10.53
N ILE A 47 19.30 -13.77 -10.56
CA ILE A 47 19.78 -12.42 -10.88
C ILE A 47 20.73 -11.93 -9.78
N LEU A 48 20.38 -12.12 -8.52
CA LEU A 48 21.25 -11.74 -7.40
C LEU A 48 22.59 -12.49 -7.43
N ARG A 49 22.55 -13.81 -7.68
CA ARG A 49 23.74 -14.65 -7.88
C ARG A 49 24.61 -14.14 -9.03
N PHE A 50 24.00 -13.80 -10.15
CA PHE A 50 24.70 -13.22 -11.30
C PHE A 50 25.38 -11.90 -10.95
N LEU A 51 24.68 -10.97 -10.30
CA LEU A 51 25.24 -9.68 -9.88
C LEU A 51 26.42 -9.87 -8.92
N ARG A 52 26.31 -10.77 -7.94
CA ARG A 52 27.40 -11.09 -7.01
C ARG A 52 28.62 -11.71 -7.70
N VAL A 53 28.41 -12.58 -8.67
CA VAL A 53 29.51 -13.14 -9.49
C VAL A 53 30.24 -12.03 -10.24
N ILE A 54 29.53 -11.05 -10.81
CA ILE A 54 30.17 -9.91 -11.48
C ILE A 54 30.84 -8.98 -10.47
N GLN A 55 30.25 -8.77 -9.28
CA GLN A 55 30.83 -7.94 -8.23
C GLN A 55 32.24 -8.40 -7.86
N LEU A 56 32.45 -9.71 -7.69
CA LEU A 56 33.78 -10.28 -7.39
C LEU A 56 34.81 -9.91 -8.47
N ILE A 57 34.41 -9.93 -9.74
CA ILE A 57 35.29 -9.59 -10.86
C ILE A 57 35.51 -8.07 -10.96
N TYR A 58 34.49 -7.29 -10.58
CA TYR A 58 34.57 -5.83 -10.56
C TYR A 58 35.52 -5.33 -9.47
N GLU A 59 35.48 -5.92 -8.28
CA GLU A 59 36.38 -5.56 -7.17
C GLU A 59 37.86 -5.85 -7.50
N GLU A 60 38.15 -6.96 -8.18
CA GLU A 60 39.49 -7.22 -8.73
C GLU A 60 39.90 -6.12 -9.72
N ALA A 61 38.98 -5.70 -10.60
CA ALA A 61 39.26 -4.69 -11.61
C ALA A 61 39.44 -3.26 -11.05
N LEU A 62 39.00 -3.03 -9.80
CA LEU A 62 39.26 -1.84 -8.99
C LEU A 62 40.53 -1.95 -8.13
N GLY A 63 41.17 -3.12 -8.08
CA GLY A 63 42.36 -3.38 -7.27
C GLY A 63 42.05 -3.59 -5.78
N LEU A 64 40.80 -3.91 -5.44
CA LEU A 64 40.36 -4.15 -4.06
C LEU A 64 40.54 -5.62 -3.62
N ASP A 65 40.79 -6.53 -4.56
CA ASP A 65 40.91 -7.97 -4.31
C ASP A 65 42.04 -8.58 -5.16
N ASP A 66 42.47 -9.80 -4.79
CA ASP A 66 43.53 -10.52 -5.48
C ASP A 66 43.15 -10.86 -6.94
N PRO A 67 44.13 -11.05 -7.86
CA PRO A 67 43.85 -11.40 -9.25
C PRO A 67 43.00 -12.67 -9.40
N ILE A 68 42.08 -12.68 -10.37
CA ILE A 68 41.22 -13.82 -10.67
C ILE A 68 41.80 -14.58 -11.87
N GLU A 69 42.32 -15.79 -11.63
CA GLU A 69 42.95 -16.61 -12.66
C GLU A 69 41.92 -17.23 -13.62
N ASN A 70 40.83 -17.78 -13.08
CA ASN A 70 39.83 -18.52 -13.85
C ASN A 70 38.44 -18.52 -13.17
N ALA A 71 37.45 -19.12 -13.83
CA ALA A 71 36.08 -19.24 -13.31
C ALA A 71 35.98 -20.06 -11.99
N GLU A 72 36.93 -20.97 -11.76
CA GLU A 72 37.00 -21.75 -10.53
C GLU A 72 37.40 -20.88 -9.32
N THR A 73 38.32 -19.94 -9.50
CA THR A 73 38.64 -18.92 -8.49
C THR A 73 37.40 -18.11 -8.10
N VAL A 74 36.59 -17.70 -9.09
CA VAL A 74 35.34 -16.97 -8.85
C VAL A 74 34.34 -17.80 -8.04
N TYR A 75 34.19 -19.08 -8.38
CA TYR A 75 33.30 -20.00 -7.66
C TYR A 75 33.67 -20.15 -6.18
N TYR A 76 34.95 -20.37 -5.88
CA TYR A 76 35.40 -20.52 -4.48
C TYR A 76 35.29 -19.21 -3.70
N ARG A 77 35.57 -18.06 -4.33
CA ARG A 77 35.38 -16.74 -3.69
C ARG A 77 33.91 -16.47 -3.39
N TYR A 78 33.01 -16.80 -4.31
CA TYR A 78 31.57 -16.66 -4.10
C TYR A 78 31.13 -17.42 -2.85
N ARG A 79 31.48 -18.71 -2.76
CA ARG A 79 31.08 -19.58 -1.66
C ARG A 79 31.64 -19.13 -0.30
N ASN A 80 32.82 -18.53 -0.28
CA ASN A 80 33.44 -18.06 0.95
C ASN A 80 32.87 -16.71 1.43
N ARG A 81 32.41 -15.85 0.51
CA ARG A 81 31.95 -14.50 0.83
C ARG A 81 30.47 -14.41 1.10
N TYR A 82 29.64 -15.09 0.31
CA TYR A 82 28.19 -14.99 0.41
C TYR A 82 27.62 -16.21 1.12
N ASN A 83 26.76 -15.97 2.11
CA ASN A 83 26.04 -17.03 2.83
C ASN A 83 24.77 -17.44 2.07
N ASP A 84 24.96 -17.95 0.86
CA ASP A 84 23.88 -18.40 -0.05
C ASP A 84 23.52 -19.87 0.24
N PRO A 85 22.26 -20.21 0.55
CA PRO A 85 21.84 -21.59 0.84
C PRO A 85 21.96 -22.53 -0.38
N GLU A 86 21.94 -21.99 -1.60
CA GLU A 86 22.10 -22.76 -2.84
C GLU A 86 23.10 -22.07 -3.80
N PRO A 87 24.41 -22.10 -3.50
CA PRO A 87 25.41 -21.39 -4.29
C PRO A 87 25.44 -21.89 -5.75
N PRO A 88 25.78 -21.02 -6.73
CA PRO A 88 25.82 -21.40 -8.14
C PRO A 88 26.87 -22.49 -8.37
N THR A 89 26.53 -23.50 -9.16
CA THR A 89 27.48 -24.59 -9.51
C THR A 89 28.65 -24.05 -10.33
N LYS A 90 29.80 -24.75 -10.32
CA LYS A 90 30.98 -24.41 -11.13
C LYS A 90 30.61 -24.19 -12.61
N GLU A 91 29.79 -25.06 -13.18
CA GLU A 91 29.31 -24.95 -14.56
C GLU A 91 28.48 -23.68 -14.80
N LYS A 92 27.62 -23.28 -13.84
CA LYS A 92 26.86 -22.03 -13.94
C LYS A 92 27.79 -20.81 -13.89
N VAL A 93 28.78 -20.79 -13.01
CA VAL A 93 29.78 -19.70 -12.95
C VAL A 93 30.57 -19.62 -14.26
N GLU A 94 30.99 -20.75 -14.81
CA GLU A 94 31.70 -20.79 -16.09
C GLU A 94 30.83 -20.30 -17.26
N LYS A 95 29.54 -20.66 -17.28
CA LYS A 95 28.58 -20.10 -18.25
C LYS A 95 28.49 -18.58 -18.14
N VAL A 96 28.36 -18.04 -16.93
CA VAL A 96 28.33 -16.59 -16.70
C VAL A 96 29.61 -15.92 -17.22
N VAL A 97 30.79 -16.46 -16.90
CA VAL A 97 32.07 -15.93 -17.40
C VAL A 97 32.13 -15.95 -18.93
N ASN A 98 31.72 -17.06 -19.56
CA ASN A 98 31.71 -17.18 -21.02
C ASN A 98 30.75 -16.18 -21.68
N VAL A 99 29.59 -15.93 -21.06
CA VAL A 99 28.65 -14.90 -21.51
C VAL A 99 29.28 -13.51 -21.41
N LEU A 100 29.92 -13.17 -20.29
CA LEU A 100 30.59 -11.89 -20.10
C LEU A 100 31.75 -11.68 -21.08
N VAL A 101 32.45 -12.75 -21.47
CA VAL A 101 33.45 -12.71 -22.55
C VAL A 101 32.81 -12.49 -23.91
N LYS A 102 31.71 -13.19 -24.23
CA LYS A 102 30.96 -13.03 -25.49
C LYS A 102 30.50 -11.58 -25.68
N TYR A 103 30.01 -10.94 -24.63
CA TYR A 103 29.54 -9.54 -24.65
C TYR A 103 30.65 -8.51 -24.41
N ASN A 104 31.91 -8.93 -24.39
CA ASN A 104 33.07 -8.05 -24.28
C ASN A 104 33.15 -7.25 -22.95
N TRP A 105 32.53 -7.76 -21.88
CA TRP A 105 32.63 -7.17 -20.54
C TRP A 105 33.92 -7.62 -19.85
N ILE A 106 34.39 -8.82 -20.16
CA ILE A 106 35.62 -9.40 -19.60
C ILE A 106 36.50 -9.91 -20.76
N SER A 107 37.81 -9.79 -20.61
CA SER A 107 38.81 -10.51 -21.41
C SER A 107 39.39 -11.69 -20.66
N LYS A 108 39.44 -12.84 -21.32
CA LYS A 108 40.22 -13.99 -20.89
C LYS A 108 41.64 -13.85 -21.43
N GLN A 109 42.59 -13.46 -20.57
CA GLN A 109 44.02 -13.51 -20.86
C GLN A 109 44.58 -14.86 -20.38
N SER A 110 45.77 -15.24 -20.86
CA SER A 110 46.36 -16.57 -20.63
C SER A 110 46.54 -16.97 -19.16
N ARG A 111 46.47 -16.00 -18.23
CA ARG A 111 46.61 -16.21 -16.77
C ARG A 111 45.58 -15.48 -15.91
N GLN A 112 44.66 -14.70 -16.50
CA GLN A 112 43.75 -13.86 -15.72
C GLN A 112 42.48 -13.51 -16.48
N LEU A 113 41.37 -13.42 -15.74
CA LEU A 113 40.14 -12.77 -16.17
C LEU A 113 40.25 -11.29 -15.81
N LYS A 114 40.20 -10.41 -16.82
CA LYS A 114 40.29 -8.96 -16.61
C LYS A 114 39.04 -8.27 -17.14
N MET A 115 38.38 -7.46 -16.31
CA MET A 115 37.23 -6.66 -16.74
C MET A 115 37.67 -5.53 -17.69
N ARG A 116 36.93 -5.35 -18.79
CA ARG A 116 37.13 -4.26 -19.77
C ARG A 116 36.34 -3.01 -19.35
N ASP A 117 36.69 -1.86 -19.92
CA ASP A 117 36.02 -0.58 -19.61
C ASP A 117 34.51 -0.60 -19.87
N THR A 118 34.07 -1.32 -20.91
CA THR A 118 32.64 -1.54 -21.15
C THR A 118 31.99 -2.34 -20.02
N GLY A 119 32.65 -3.42 -19.55
CA GLY A 119 32.16 -4.21 -18.42
C GLY A 119 32.08 -3.41 -17.13
N LYS A 120 33.08 -2.56 -16.86
CA LYS A 120 33.08 -1.65 -15.70
C LYS A 120 31.88 -0.70 -15.73
N ARG A 121 31.66 -0.01 -16.85
CA ARG A 121 30.52 0.92 -17.02
C ARG A 121 29.17 0.22 -16.90
N MET A 122 29.02 -0.97 -17.51
CA MET A 122 27.77 -1.72 -17.43
C MET A 122 27.51 -2.24 -16.01
N MET A 123 28.55 -2.70 -15.31
CA MET A 123 28.42 -3.13 -13.92
C MET A 123 28.06 -1.96 -13.00
N ASP A 124 28.70 -0.81 -13.14
CA ASP A 124 28.36 0.39 -12.37
C ASP A 124 26.90 0.80 -12.58
N ALA A 125 26.41 0.73 -13.83
CA ALA A 125 25.01 1.03 -14.14
C ALA A 125 24.05 0.01 -13.50
N LEU A 126 24.39 -1.29 -13.55
CA LEU A 126 23.58 -2.34 -12.92
C LEU A 126 23.57 -2.26 -11.40
N ILE A 127 24.70 -1.98 -10.76
CA ILE A 127 24.79 -1.81 -9.29
C ILE A 127 23.96 -0.59 -8.88
N ARG A 128 24.10 0.53 -9.58
CA ARG A 128 23.31 1.74 -9.29
C ARG A 128 21.81 1.46 -9.45
N LEU A 129 21.40 0.81 -10.54
CA LEU A 129 20.01 0.42 -10.75
C LEU A 129 19.48 -0.48 -9.63
N ALA A 130 20.25 -1.50 -9.25
CA ALA A 130 19.87 -2.43 -8.19
C ALA A 130 19.77 -1.75 -6.83
N ASN A 131 20.71 -0.86 -6.49
CA ASN A 131 20.68 -0.12 -5.24
C ASN A 131 19.56 0.93 -5.22
N ASP A 132 19.31 1.62 -6.34
CA ASP A 132 18.24 2.61 -6.47
C ASP A 132 16.86 1.93 -6.36
N SER A 133 16.68 0.77 -7.01
CA SER A 133 15.45 -0.02 -6.93
C SER A 133 15.27 -0.65 -5.53
N LEU A 134 16.35 -1.10 -4.88
CA LEU A 134 16.29 -1.56 -3.50
C LEU A 134 15.90 -0.42 -2.55
N ALA A 135 16.54 0.75 -2.67
CA ALA A 135 16.20 1.91 -1.87
C ALA A 135 14.72 2.28 -2.06
N TYR A 136 14.22 2.25 -3.29
CA TYR A 136 12.80 2.44 -3.57
C TYR A 136 11.92 1.45 -2.78
N TYR A 137 12.20 0.14 -2.84
CA TYR A 137 11.36 -0.83 -2.13
C TYR A 137 11.51 -0.82 -0.60
N MET A 138 12.63 -0.35 -0.06
CA MET A 138 12.88 -0.21 1.39
C MET A 138 12.02 0.86 2.08
N HIS A 139 11.43 1.78 1.31
CA HIS A 139 10.60 2.85 1.87
C HIS A 139 9.11 2.61 1.64
N ASP A 140 8.28 3.18 2.52
CA ASP A 140 6.83 3.30 2.30
C ASP A 140 6.55 4.21 1.09
N ASP A 141 5.33 4.21 0.57
CA ASP A 141 4.92 4.92 -0.65
C ASP A 141 5.25 6.44 -0.62
N ILE A 142 5.15 7.08 0.54
CA ILE A 142 5.58 8.47 0.75
C ILE A 142 7.10 8.59 0.59
N GLY A 143 7.85 7.74 1.30
CA GLY A 143 9.31 7.73 1.22
C GLY A 143 9.80 7.42 -0.19
N ARG A 144 9.22 6.42 -0.87
CA ARG A 144 9.46 6.08 -2.28
C ARG A 144 9.41 7.30 -3.19
N SER A 145 8.35 8.09 -3.08
CA SER A 145 8.15 9.30 -3.87
C SER A 145 9.24 10.35 -3.58
N LEU A 146 9.61 10.53 -2.32
CA LEU A 146 10.67 11.48 -1.92
C LEU A 146 12.08 11.03 -2.32
N PHE A 147 12.38 9.74 -2.24
CA PHE A 147 13.64 9.18 -2.72
C PHE A 147 13.78 9.31 -4.24
N GLN A 148 12.68 9.07 -4.99
CA GLN A 148 12.67 9.32 -6.43
C GLN A 148 12.87 10.81 -6.76
N ALA A 149 12.21 11.72 -6.04
CA ALA A 149 12.45 13.15 -6.19
C ALA A 149 13.92 13.49 -5.94
N ARG A 150 14.51 12.98 -4.86
CA ARG A 150 15.92 13.24 -4.53
C ARG A 150 16.85 12.73 -5.62
N ARG A 151 16.54 11.56 -6.17
CA ARG A 151 17.30 10.97 -7.28
C ARG A 151 17.20 11.81 -8.54
N ASP A 152 16.01 12.28 -8.89
CA ASP A 152 15.82 13.15 -10.06
C ASP A 152 16.56 14.48 -9.90
N ALA A 153 16.65 15.02 -8.67
CA ALA A 153 17.47 16.20 -8.38
C ALA A 153 18.96 15.95 -8.66
N GLU A 154 19.50 14.82 -8.20
CA GLU A 154 20.90 14.41 -8.43
C GLU A 154 21.18 14.12 -9.92
N LEU A 155 20.22 13.54 -10.64
CA LEU A 155 20.34 13.30 -12.07
C LEU A 155 20.31 14.60 -12.88
N SER A 156 19.48 15.57 -12.47
CA SER A 156 19.47 16.89 -13.08
C SER A 156 20.84 17.55 -12.97
N GLU A 157 21.45 17.51 -11.79
CA GLU A 157 22.79 18.05 -11.57
C GLU A 157 23.83 17.40 -12.47
N ALA A 158 23.84 16.07 -12.57
CA ALA A 158 24.78 15.35 -13.42
C ALA A 158 24.57 15.63 -14.92
N TYR A 159 23.35 15.95 -15.36
CA TYR A 159 23.05 16.31 -16.74
C TYR A 159 23.52 17.74 -17.07
N ASP A 160 23.27 18.68 -16.16
CA ASP A 160 23.70 20.06 -16.33
C ASP A 160 25.24 20.16 -16.36
N ASP A 161 25.95 19.37 -15.54
CA ASP A 161 27.42 19.23 -15.57
C ASP A 161 27.95 18.76 -16.94
N GLN A 162 27.12 18.07 -17.71
CA GLN A 162 27.43 17.61 -19.08
C GLN A 162 26.86 18.52 -20.17
N GLY A 163 26.26 19.65 -19.80
CA GLY A 163 25.63 20.61 -20.72
C GLY A 163 24.31 20.12 -21.33
N ILE A 164 23.66 19.13 -20.71
CA ILE A 164 22.34 18.62 -21.11
C ILE A 164 21.29 19.25 -20.19
N SER A 165 20.24 19.84 -20.76
CA SER A 165 19.18 20.49 -19.97
C SER A 165 18.50 19.50 -19.00
N GLY A 166 18.65 19.74 -17.70
CA GLY A 166 18.02 18.98 -16.63
C GLY A 166 16.52 19.26 -16.39
N GLY A 167 15.89 20.16 -17.14
CA GLY A 167 14.52 20.65 -16.87
C GLY A 167 13.45 19.54 -16.72
N ASN A 168 13.53 18.48 -17.53
CA ASN A 168 12.62 17.32 -17.43
C ASN A 168 12.78 16.58 -16.09
N LYS A 169 13.99 16.53 -15.54
CA LYS A 169 14.27 15.91 -14.25
C LYS A 169 13.76 16.76 -13.09
N ILE A 170 13.86 18.07 -13.19
CA ILE A 170 13.26 18.99 -12.21
C ILE A 170 11.74 18.86 -12.22
N ALA A 171 11.11 18.76 -13.41
CA ALA A 171 9.67 18.54 -13.51
C ALA A 171 9.22 17.21 -12.87
N SER A 172 9.99 16.13 -13.13
CA SER A 172 9.77 14.82 -12.50
C SER A 172 9.92 14.88 -10.98
N MET A 173 10.97 15.56 -10.49
CA MET A 173 11.19 15.79 -9.07
C MET A 173 9.99 16.49 -8.42
N ILE A 174 9.52 17.60 -9.01
CA ILE A 174 8.37 18.36 -8.46
C ILE A 174 7.12 17.48 -8.40
N ARG A 175 6.83 16.74 -9.46
CA ARG A 175 5.67 15.83 -9.48
C ARG A 175 5.76 14.76 -8.39
N ASN A 176 6.95 14.22 -8.13
CA ASN A 176 7.15 13.23 -7.08
C ASN A 176 6.99 13.84 -5.68
N VAL A 177 7.39 15.11 -5.48
CA VAL A 177 7.11 15.85 -4.25
C VAL A 177 5.62 16.09 -4.07
N GLU A 178 4.89 16.49 -5.11
CA GLU A 178 3.43 16.69 -5.06
C GLU A 178 2.70 15.38 -4.71
N ASN A 179 3.10 14.26 -5.30
CA ASN A 179 2.55 12.95 -4.97
C ASN A 179 2.80 12.59 -3.49
N ALA A 180 4.02 12.84 -2.98
CA ALA A 180 4.35 12.60 -1.58
C ALA A 180 3.48 13.46 -0.64
N ILE A 181 3.23 14.73 -0.99
CA ILE A 181 2.37 15.64 -0.24
C ILE A 181 0.93 15.13 -0.21
N GLN A 182 0.41 14.70 -1.35
CA GLN A 182 -0.94 14.15 -1.43
C GLN A 182 -1.08 12.89 -0.57
N LEU A 183 -0.12 11.97 -0.64
CA LEU A 183 -0.10 10.76 0.19
C LEU A 183 0.01 11.09 1.69
N MET A 184 0.82 12.09 2.07
CA MET A 184 0.91 12.55 3.47
C MET A 184 -0.43 13.10 3.98
N LYS A 185 -1.19 13.83 3.14
CA LYS A 185 -2.52 14.32 3.52
C LYS A 185 -3.54 13.19 3.65
N GLU A 186 -3.53 12.25 2.72
CA GLU A 186 -4.46 11.11 2.73
C GLU A 186 -4.21 10.17 3.93
N ARG A 187 -2.94 9.94 4.27
CA ARG A 187 -2.52 9.07 5.36
C ARG A 187 -2.19 9.83 6.65
N GLU A 188 -2.56 11.11 6.78
CA GLU A 188 -2.19 11.94 7.94
C GLU A 188 -2.64 11.29 9.26
N LEU A 189 -3.87 10.77 9.30
CA LEU A 189 -4.43 10.11 10.47
C LEU A 189 -3.73 8.79 10.80
N GLU A 190 -3.43 7.99 9.78
CA GLU A 190 -2.72 6.71 9.93
C GLU A 190 -1.32 6.95 10.52
N MET A 191 -0.59 7.93 9.97
CA MET A 191 0.75 8.28 10.44
C MET A 191 0.73 8.86 11.86
N LEU A 192 -0.26 9.68 12.21
CA LEU A 192 -0.38 10.21 13.57
C LEU A 192 -0.83 9.12 14.57
N ALA A 193 -1.40 8.02 14.09
CA ALA A 193 -1.85 6.90 14.92
C ALA A 193 -0.78 5.87 15.23
N ASP A 194 0.29 5.78 14.44
CA ASP A 194 1.37 4.85 14.70
C ASP A 194 2.22 5.27 15.92
N ARG A 195 2.36 4.35 16.89
CA ARG A 195 3.17 4.53 18.11
C ARG A 195 4.66 4.76 17.82
N HIS A 196 5.14 4.42 16.63
CA HIS A 196 6.53 4.61 16.21
C HIS A 196 6.64 5.53 14.97
N ALA A 197 5.69 6.45 14.78
CA ALA A 197 5.68 7.34 13.62
C ALA A 197 6.80 8.39 13.61
N LEU A 198 7.29 8.82 14.79
CA LEU A 198 8.22 9.96 14.89
C LEU A 198 9.50 9.80 14.03
N PRO A 199 10.24 8.68 14.06
CA PRO A 199 11.40 8.50 13.19
C PRO A 199 11.08 8.57 11.69
N GLN A 200 9.89 8.11 11.29
CA GLN A 200 9.45 8.16 9.89
C GLN A 200 9.09 9.59 9.48
N LEU A 201 8.40 10.33 10.34
CA LEU A 201 8.06 11.74 10.12
C LEU A 201 9.31 12.62 10.06
N GLU A 202 10.30 12.37 10.92
CA GLU A 202 11.60 13.06 10.89
C GLU A 202 12.36 12.76 9.59
N LEU A 203 12.37 11.49 9.15
CA LEU A 203 12.99 11.12 7.87
C LEU A 203 12.34 11.85 6.69
N ILE A 204 11.01 11.88 6.64
CA ILE A 204 10.25 12.60 5.60
C ILE A 204 10.58 14.09 5.62
N HIS A 205 10.59 14.71 6.80
CA HIS A 205 10.91 16.12 6.95
C HIS A 205 12.34 16.43 6.49
N HIS A 206 13.32 15.61 6.87
CA HIS A 206 14.70 15.76 6.39
C HIS A 206 14.82 15.62 4.88
N LEU A 207 14.12 14.65 4.27
CA LEU A 207 14.12 14.49 2.81
C LEU A 207 13.50 15.71 2.10
N MET A 208 12.44 16.30 2.66
CA MET A 208 11.84 17.54 2.15
C MET A 208 12.80 18.72 2.24
N GLN A 209 13.50 18.90 3.36
CA GLN A 209 14.51 19.95 3.54
C GLN A 209 15.69 19.79 2.58
N ASP A 210 16.20 18.57 2.42
CA ASP A 210 17.28 18.26 1.49
C ASP A 210 16.88 18.59 0.04
N LEU A 211 15.66 18.26 -0.35
CA LEU A 211 15.09 18.58 -1.65
C LEU A 211 14.91 20.09 -1.85
N GLU A 212 14.50 20.81 -0.82
CA GLU A 212 14.37 22.26 -0.84
C GLU A 212 15.71 22.95 -1.09
N LEU A 213 16.74 22.57 -0.34
CA LEU A 213 18.10 23.08 -0.53
C LEU A 213 18.61 22.82 -1.94
N LYS A 214 18.48 21.58 -2.42
CA LYS A 214 18.90 21.21 -3.78
C LYS A 214 18.17 22.03 -4.85
N LEU A 215 16.86 22.22 -4.71
CA LEU A 215 16.10 23.00 -5.69
C LEU A 215 16.47 24.49 -5.66
N GLN A 216 16.67 25.07 -4.47
CA GLN A 216 17.11 26.46 -4.32
C GLN A 216 18.50 26.68 -4.96
N GLU A 217 19.43 25.74 -4.76
CA GLU A 217 20.73 25.77 -5.41
C GLU A 217 20.61 25.75 -6.94
N ARG A 218 19.72 24.90 -7.48
CA ARG A 218 19.45 24.84 -8.93
C ARG A 218 18.85 26.14 -9.45
N PHE A 219 17.87 26.71 -8.77
CA PHE A 219 17.25 27.98 -9.17
C PHE A 219 18.26 29.13 -9.23
N ARG A 220 19.23 29.17 -8.31
CA ARG A 220 20.30 30.16 -8.36
C ARG A 220 21.18 30.01 -9.61
N GLN A 221 21.40 28.79 -10.11
CA GLN A 221 22.15 28.55 -11.33
C GLN A 221 21.36 29.00 -12.58
N PHE A 222 20.05 28.74 -12.63
CA PHE A 222 19.20 29.15 -13.76
C PHE A 222 18.99 30.66 -13.88
N GLN A 223 19.11 31.43 -12.79
CA GLN A 223 19.06 32.90 -12.84
C GLN A 223 20.13 33.53 -13.73
N THR A 224 21.17 32.79 -14.11
CA THR A 224 22.27 33.27 -14.98
C THR A 224 22.08 32.95 -16.47
N LEU A 225 21.03 32.20 -16.84
CA LEU A 225 20.77 31.73 -18.21
C LEU A 225 19.51 32.40 -18.79
N GLU A 226 19.52 32.73 -20.09
CA GLU A 226 18.40 33.36 -20.81
C GLU A 226 17.13 32.47 -20.91
N ASP A 227 17.17 31.22 -20.44
CA ASP A 227 16.05 30.26 -20.39
C ASP A 227 15.02 30.52 -19.27
N SER A 228 15.17 31.61 -18.52
CA SER A 228 14.39 31.93 -17.32
C SER A 228 12.86 31.97 -17.53
N LEU A 229 12.37 32.31 -18.73
CA LEU A 229 10.92 32.40 -19.02
C LEU A 229 10.22 31.03 -19.11
N VAL A 230 10.90 29.99 -19.60
CA VAL A 230 10.30 28.64 -19.75
C VAL A 230 10.31 27.89 -18.41
N LEU A 231 11.30 28.15 -17.55
CA LEU A 231 11.40 27.53 -16.23
C LEU A 231 10.66 28.29 -15.13
N ALA A 232 10.17 29.52 -15.34
CA ALA A 232 9.52 30.32 -14.30
C ALA A 232 8.29 29.63 -13.66
N ASP A 233 7.44 29.01 -14.48
CA ASP A 233 6.28 28.25 -13.99
C ASP A 233 6.72 27.03 -13.16
N LEU A 234 7.73 26.32 -13.66
CA LEU A 234 8.35 25.19 -12.96
C LEU A 234 8.96 25.63 -11.62
N MET A 235 9.57 26.81 -11.59
CA MET A 235 10.16 27.39 -10.38
C MET A 235 9.10 27.71 -9.34
N GLN A 236 8.05 28.42 -9.74
CA GLN A 236 6.94 28.76 -8.87
C GLN A 236 6.27 27.50 -8.30
N LYS A 237 6.00 26.53 -9.18
CA LYS A 237 5.39 25.26 -8.80
C LYS A 237 6.27 24.46 -7.84
N GLY A 238 7.57 24.39 -8.10
CA GLY A 238 8.53 23.68 -7.24
C GLY A 238 8.68 24.33 -5.87
N THR A 239 8.78 25.67 -5.81
CA THR A 239 8.84 26.40 -4.53
C THR A 239 7.55 26.21 -3.72
N ALA A 240 6.39 26.28 -4.36
CA ALA A 240 5.11 26.08 -3.68
C ALA A 240 4.99 24.66 -3.11
N ALA A 241 5.27 23.64 -3.92
CA ALA A 241 5.20 22.25 -3.49
C ALA A 241 6.15 21.97 -2.32
N LEU A 242 7.40 22.44 -2.37
CA LEU A 242 8.34 22.21 -1.27
C LEU A 242 7.96 22.96 0.00
N ALA A 243 7.52 24.23 -0.10
CA ALA A 243 7.06 24.97 1.07
C ALA A 243 5.87 24.27 1.73
N GLU A 244 4.91 23.79 0.93
CA GLU A 244 3.77 23.01 1.42
C GLU A 244 4.22 21.70 2.08
N GLY A 245 5.14 20.95 1.45
CA GLY A 245 5.65 19.69 1.99
C GLY A 245 6.46 19.84 3.28
N THR A 246 7.31 20.87 3.35
CA THR A 246 8.09 21.19 4.55
C THR A 246 7.18 21.63 5.70
N ASN A 247 6.17 22.47 5.44
CA ASN A 247 5.22 22.90 6.46
C ASN A 247 4.32 21.74 6.92
N LEU A 248 3.81 20.93 5.99
CA LEU A 248 2.98 19.77 6.33
C LEU A 248 3.75 18.76 7.19
N SER A 249 4.98 18.39 6.78
CA SER A 249 5.81 17.45 7.55
C SER A 249 6.16 17.97 8.94
N LEU A 250 6.50 19.27 9.06
CA LEU A 250 6.75 19.90 10.36
C LEU A 250 5.50 19.93 11.24
N GLY A 251 4.35 20.30 10.66
CA GLY A 251 3.06 20.32 11.34
C GLY A 251 2.68 18.93 11.86
N MET A 252 2.92 17.87 11.08
CA MET A 252 2.69 16.49 11.51
C MET A 252 3.60 16.08 12.69
N ILE A 253 4.89 16.44 12.65
CA ILE A 253 5.81 16.22 13.79
C ILE A 253 5.29 16.94 15.04
N ASN A 254 4.91 18.21 14.92
CA ASN A 254 4.42 19.00 16.05
C ASN A 254 3.12 18.44 16.62
N LYS A 255 2.17 18.02 15.77
CA LYS A 255 0.93 17.36 16.19
C LYS A 255 1.23 16.05 16.92
N TYR A 256 2.12 15.21 16.40
CA TYR A 256 2.52 13.96 17.03
C TYR A 256 3.14 14.19 18.42
N LEU A 257 4.04 15.17 18.54
CA LEU A 257 4.66 15.54 19.82
C LEU A 257 3.62 16.06 20.81
N LYS A 258 2.66 16.86 20.36
CA LYS A 258 1.54 17.33 21.19
C LYS A 258 0.68 16.17 21.69
N PHE A 259 0.32 15.21 20.83
CA PHE A 259 -0.42 14.03 21.24
C PHE A 259 0.33 13.20 22.28
N THR A 260 1.61 12.95 22.04
CA THR A 260 2.49 12.25 23.00
C THR A 260 2.61 13.01 24.33
N HIS A 261 2.66 14.35 24.29
CA HIS A 261 2.72 15.18 25.49
C HIS A 261 1.39 15.18 26.24
N MET A 262 0.26 15.27 25.53
CA MET A 262 -1.09 15.19 26.12
C MET A 262 -1.28 13.87 26.87
N GLN A 263 -0.85 12.75 26.28
CA GLN A 263 -0.88 11.43 26.93
C GLN A 263 -0.13 11.41 28.28
N LYS A 264 1.00 12.13 28.37
CA LYS A 264 1.85 12.18 29.57
C LYS A 264 1.45 13.28 30.54
N THR A 265 0.53 14.17 30.17
CA THR A 265 0.15 15.31 30.99
C THR A 265 -0.88 14.88 32.03
N PRO A 266 -0.60 15.04 33.34
CA PRO A 266 -1.57 14.70 34.38
C PRO A 266 -2.80 15.61 34.27
N LEU A 267 -3.99 15.02 34.39
CA LEU A 267 -5.26 15.75 34.35
C LEU A 267 -5.27 16.85 35.42
N SER A 268 -5.27 18.11 34.98
CA SER A 268 -5.41 19.27 35.85
C SER A 268 -6.88 19.49 36.19
N SER A 269 -7.19 19.75 37.46
CA SER A 269 -8.53 20.11 37.93
C SER A 269 -8.96 21.54 37.56
N THR A 270 -8.09 22.34 36.94
CA THR A 270 -8.37 23.75 36.61
C THR A 270 -8.43 23.97 35.10
N ILE A 271 -9.64 23.97 34.56
CA ILE A 271 -9.91 24.32 33.15
C ILE A 271 -9.96 25.84 33.02
N ARG A 272 -9.20 26.42 32.08
CA ARG A 272 -9.24 27.86 31.76
C ARG A 272 -10.19 28.08 30.56
N PRO A 273 -11.41 28.62 30.75
CA PRO A 273 -12.43 28.68 29.69
C PRO A 273 -11.98 29.42 28.43
N GLU A 274 -11.22 30.52 28.58
CA GLU A 274 -10.74 31.30 27.43
C GLU A 274 -9.77 30.51 26.54
N LYS A 275 -8.91 29.67 27.14
CA LYS A 275 -7.99 28.80 26.38
C LYS A 275 -8.73 27.69 25.66
N VAL A 276 -9.81 27.17 26.24
CA VAL A 276 -10.66 26.16 25.60
C VAL A 276 -11.40 26.77 24.42
N ARG A 277 -11.92 27.99 24.56
CA ARG A 277 -12.58 28.72 23.46
C ARG A 277 -11.61 28.99 22.32
N GLU A 278 -10.40 29.47 22.62
CA GLU A 278 -9.35 29.71 21.63
C GLU A 278 -8.96 28.41 20.91
N PHE A 279 -8.81 27.30 21.64
CA PHE A 279 -8.55 25.98 21.07
C PHE A 279 -9.67 25.49 20.15
N ILE A 280 -10.94 25.65 20.54
CA ILE A 280 -12.09 25.27 19.71
C ILE A 280 -12.11 26.09 18.41
N ILE A 281 -11.85 27.40 18.48
CA ILE A 281 -11.78 28.25 17.29
C ILE A 281 -10.66 27.78 16.36
N GLN A 282 -9.46 27.55 16.90
CA GLN A 282 -8.30 27.08 16.13
C GLN A 282 -8.46 25.65 15.58
N MET A 283 -9.35 24.85 16.16
CA MET A 283 -9.68 23.49 15.70
C MET A 283 -10.59 23.50 14.47
N PHE A 284 -11.56 24.43 14.41
CA PHE A 284 -12.50 24.56 13.30
C PHE A 284 -11.99 25.43 12.15
N ASP A 285 -11.11 26.39 12.45
CA ASP A 285 -10.44 27.24 11.46
C ASP A 285 -8.92 27.26 11.75
N PRO A 286 -8.21 26.16 11.45
CA PRO A 286 -6.78 26.09 11.67
C PRO A 286 -6.05 27.02 10.69
N PRO A 287 -5.15 27.91 11.16
CA PRO A 287 -4.21 28.56 10.25
C PRO A 287 -3.40 27.53 9.46
N LEU A 288 -2.89 27.89 8.28
CA LEU A 288 -2.18 26.97 7.38
C LEU A 288 -0.98 26.24 8.05
N ASP A 289 -0.36 26.89 9.03
CA ASP A 289 0.74 26.33 9.84
C ASP A 289 0.29 25.88 11.25
N SER A 290 -1.00 25.54 11.41
CA SER A 290 -1.54 25.20 12.70
C SER A 290 -1.09 23.82 13.17
N ASP A 291 -0.29 23.83 14.24
CA ASP A 291 0.01 22.66 15.04
C ASP A 291 -1.19 22.18 15.88
N VAL A 292 -2.37 22.81 15.77
CA VAL A 292 -3.56 22.43 16.54
C VAL A 292 -4.24 21.26 15.81
N PRO A 293 -4.39 20.09 16.47
CA PRO A 293 -5.05 18.97 15.82
C PRO A 293 -6.53 19.27 15.61
N ASN A 294 -7.07 18.85 14.46
CA ASN A 294 -8.49 19.01 14.17
C ASN A 294 -9.36 18.04 14.99
N ALA A 295 -10.67 18.23 14.98
CA ALA A 295 -11.61 17.40 15.74
C ALA A 295 -11.45 15.90 15.40
N HIS A 296 -11.29 15.57 14.11
CA HIS A 296 -11.12 14.20 13.65
C HIS A 296 -9.80 13.57 14.15
N GLN A 297 -8.72 14.33 14.18
CA GLN A 297 -7.40 13.91 14.65
C GLN A 297 -7.41 13.65 16.16
N LEU A 298 -8.07 14.52 16.94
CA LEU A 298 -8.24 14.31 18.39
C LEU A 298 -9.07 13.07 18.68
N LEU A 299 -10.19 12.90 18.00
CA LEU A 299 -11.08 11.75 18.20
C LEU A 299 -10.39 10.45 17.78
N SER A 300 -9.74 10.44 16.62
CA SER A 300 -8.95 9.29 16.15
C SER A 300 -7.81 8.95 17.11
N PHE A 301 -7.18 9.95 17.75
CA PHE A 301 -6.17 9.70 18.79
C PHE A 301 -6.76 9.09 20.06
N MET A 302 -7.96 9.52 20.45
CA MET A 302 -8.68 8.97 21.61
C MET A 302 -9.18 7.53 21.38
N GLU A 303 -9.45 7.13 20.13
CA GLU A 303 -9.97 5.80 19.79
C GLU A 303 -8.90 4.69 19.66
N GLN A 304 -7.62 4.97 19.97
CA GLN A 304 -6.50 4.05 19.72
C GLN A 304 -6.36 2.87 20.70
N GLY A 305 -7.31 2.65 21.61
CA GLY A 305 -7.27 1.52 22.55
C GLY A 305 -6.02 1.53 23.43
N GLN A 306 -5.69 2.69 24.00
CA GLN A 306 -4.56 2.90 24.90
C GLN A 306 -4.81 2.42 26.34
N TYR A 307 -6.08 2.26 26.76
CA TYR A 307 -6.44 1.69 28.06
C TYR A 307 -7.03 0.29 27.94
N GLU A 308 -6.77 -0.60 28.91
CA GLU A 308 -7.24 -2.00 28.88
C GLU A 308 -8.79 -2.13 28.80
N GLU A 309 -9.54 -1.09 29.16
CA GLU A 309 -11.01 -1.04 29.16
C GLU A 309 -11.62 -0.29 27.95
N GLU A 310 -10.81 0.26 27.04
CA GLU A 310 -11.27 1.21 26.00
C GLU A 310 -11.95 0.54 24.78
N GLN A 311 -11.78 -0.78 24.60
CA GLN A 311 -12.39 -1.53 23.49
C GLN A 311 -13.94 -1.56 23.51
N ILE A 312 -14.57 -1.16 24.63
CA ILE A 312 -16.03 -1.24 24.80
C ILE A 312 -16.72 0.12 24.52
N ASP A 313 -15.99 1.25 24.57
CA ASP A 313 -16.57 2.61 24.50
C ASP A 313 -16.42 3.30 23.11
N GLY A 314 -15.73 2.67 22.15
CA GLY A 314 -15.34 3.29 20.88
C GLY A 314 -16.32 3.13 19.71
N LEU A 315 -17.58 3.57 19.84
CA LEU A 315 -18.43 3.78 18.65
C LEU A 315 -19.09 5.16 18.70
N TRP A 316 -18.47 6.13 18.03
CA TRP A 316 -19.07 7.46 17.87
C TRP A 316 -20.05 7.49 16.68
N ILE A 317 -21.30 7.88 16.97
CA ILE A 317 -22.32 8.14 15.95
C ILE A 317 -22.48 9.66 15.82
N PRO A 318 -22.32 10.27 14.64
CA PRO A 318 -22.61 11.68 14.43
C PRO A 318 -24.10 11.94 14.63
N ILE A 319 -24.47 12.48 15.80
CA ILE A 319 -25.79 13.04 16.01
C ILE A 319 -25.73 14.50 15.55
N LYS A 320 -26.31 14.80 14.38
CA LYS A 320 -26.61 16.18 14.01
C LYS A 320 -27.69 16.71 14.96
N PHE A 321 -27.30 17.50 15.94
CA PHE A 321 -28.29 18.32 16.64
C PHE A 321 -28.84 19.33 15.64
N PRO A 322 -30.17 19.46 15.50
CA PRO A 322 -30.72 20.57 14.75
C PRO A 322 -30.21 21.86 15.37
N ALA A 323 -29.67 22.76 14.55
CA ALA A 323 -29.18 24.05 15.02
C ALA A 323 -30.30 24.75 15.82
N PRO A 324 -29.99 25.40 16.96
CA PRO A 324 -31.00 26.14 17.70
C PRO A 324 -31.63 27.19 16.77
N LEU A 325 -32.96 27.18 16.65
CA LEU A 325 -33.69 28.15 15.84
C LEU A 325 -33.36 29.55 16.37
N SER A 326 -32.97 30.45 15.47
CA SER A 326 -32.66 31.82 15.86
C SER A 326 -33.95 32.52 16.33
N PRO A 327 -33.87 33.46 17.30
CA PRO A 327 -35.03 34.24 17.71
C PRO A 327 -35.71 34.96 16.54
N TYR A 328 -34.94 35.32 15.50
CA TYR A 328 -35.44 35.90 14.26
C TYR A 328 -36.28 34.89 13.46
N ALA A 329 -35.81 33.65 13.28
CA ALA A 329 -36.54 32.62 12.57
C ALA A 329 -37.85 32.22 13.29
N ILE A 330 -37.85 32.25 14.63
CA ILE A 330 -39.07 32.05 15.42
C ILE A 330 -40.03 33.22 15.21
N GLY A 331 -39.54 34.46 15.23
CA GLY A 331 -40.36 35.65 14.98
C GLY A 331 -40.99 35.65 13.59
N GLU A 332 -40.21 35.34 12.57
CA GLU A 332 -40.65 35.29 11.17
C GLU A 332 -41.69 34.18 10.94
N ALA A 333 -41.52 33.02 11.58
CA ALA A 333 -42.51 31.94 11.51
C ALA A 333 -43.84 32.30 12.21
N VAL A 334 -43.78 33.01 13.34
CA VAL A 334 -44.99 33.53 14.02
C VAL A 334 -45.69 34.56 13.15
N GLU A 335 -44.94 35.51 12.58
CA GLU A 335 -45.49 36.55 11.71
C GLU A 335 -46.09 35.97 10.42
N PHE A 336 -45.45 34.95 9.84
CA PHE A 336 -46.00 34.21 8.70
C PHE A 336 -47.31 33.52 9.05
N LEU A 337 -47.39 32.83 10.20
CA LEU A 337 -48.62 32.15 10.63
C LEU A 337 -49.75 33.12 10.96
N GLU A 338 -49.45 34.28 11.54
CA GLU A 338 -50.44 35.30 11.87
C GLU A 338 -51.00 36.01 10.63
N ASN A 339 -50.19 36.19 9.59
CA ASN A 339 -50.55 36.91 8.37
C ASN A 339 -50.76 36.00 7.15
N TYR A 340 -50.85 34.68 7.36
CA TYR A 340 -51.06 33.73 6.28
C TYR A 340 -52.48 33.88 5.70
N GLU A 341 -52.59 34.51 4.54
CA GLU A 341 -53.79 34.46 3.72
C GLU A 341 -53.69 33.27 2.74
N PRO A 342 -54.58 32.27 2.83
CA PRO A 342 -54.56 31.15 1.90
C PRO A 342 -54.89 31.64 0.49
N ILE A 343 -54.05 31.25 -0.48
CA ILE A 343 -54.29 31.51 -1.89
C ILE A 343 -55.53 30.72 -2.32
N VAL A 344 -56.65 31.42 -2.55
CA VAL A 344 -57.88 30.84 -3.13
C VAL A 344 -57.92 31.18 -4.61
N GLU A 345 -56.94 30.70 -5.38
CA GLU A 345 -57.11 30.59 -6.82
C GLU A 345 -57.85 29.28 -7.09
N SER A 346 -59.05 29.36 -7.65
CA SER A 346 -59.73 28.19 -8.21
C SER A 346 -58.91 27.70 -9.38
N SER A 347 -58.13 26.65 -9.16
CA SER A 347 -57.47 25.90 -10.22
C SER A 347 -58.55 25.32 -11.12
N ASP A 348 -58.75 25.93 -12.29
CA ASP A 348 -59.38 25.26 -13.42
C ASP A 348 -58.41 24.15 -13.87
N GLU A 349 -58.50 23.00 -13.22
CA GLU A 349 -57.79 21.79 -13.59
C GLU A 349 -58.35 21.30 -14.93
N ILE A 350 -57.58 21.51 -16.00
CA ILE A 350 -57.75 20.73 -17.22
C ILE A 350 -57.28 19.31 -16.85
N GLU A 351 -58.23 18.41 -16.65
CA GLU A 351 -57.98 16.98 -16.44
C GLU A 351 -57.18 16.40 -17.61
N GLU A 352 -55.85 16.31 -17.48
CA GLU A 352 -55.08 15.34 -18.25
C GLU A 352 -55.27 13.98 -17.57
N GLU A 353 -55.94 13.07 -18.28
CA GLU A 353 -56.21 11.71 -17.82
C GLU A 353 -54.89 10.92 -17.75
N ILE A 354 -54.22 10.96 -16.60
CA ILE A 354 -53.02 10.17 -16.32
C ILE A 354 -53.45 8.71 -16.11
N LEU A 355 -53.20 7.87 -17.12
CA LEU A 355 -53.31 6.42 -17.03
C LEU A 355 -52.19 5.88 -16.12
N TYR A 356 -52.50 5.73 -14.82
CA TYR A 356 -51.65 5.03 -13.88
C TYR A 356 -51.77 3.51 -14.08
N SER A 357 -50.68 2.85 -14.47
CA SER A 357 -50.57 1.39 -14.33
C SER A 357 -49.97 1.08 -12.95
N SER A 358 -50.76 0.51 -12.06
CA SER A 358 -50.26 -0.05 -10.80
C SER A 358 -49.71 -1.46 -11.04
N GLU A 359 -48.39 -1.61 -11.08
CA GLU A 359 -47.77 -2.92 -10.84
C GLU A 359 -47.67 -3.13 -9.33
N GLU A 360 -48.57 -3.96 -8.79
CA GLU A 360 -48.46 -4.43 -7.41
C GLU A 360 -47.33 -5.47 -7.33
N ILE A 361 -46.16 -5.02 -6.87
CA ILE A 361 -45.05 -5.91 -6.55
C ILE A 361 -45.26 -6.40 -5.11
N SER A 362 -45.42 -7.71 -4.91
CA SER A 362 -45.54 -8.27 -3.57
C SER A 362 -44.28 -8.00 -2.75
N GLN A 363 -44.45 -7.79 -1.44
CA GLN A 363 -43.34 -7.52 -0.52
C GLN A 363 -42.26 -8.62 -0.56
N ASP A 364 -42.67 -9.87 -0.75
CA ASP A 364 -41.79 -11.03 -0.92
C ASP A 364 -40.86 -10.89 -2.14
N LYS A 365 -41.34 -10.28 -3.23
CA LYS A 365 -40.60 -10.11 -4.47
C LYS A 365 -39.57 -8.98 -4.38
N ILE A 366 -39.83 -7.98 -3.53
CA ILE A 366 -38.86 -6.92 -3.18
C ILE A 366 -37.75 -7.49 -2.30
N GLU A 367 -38.10 -8.32 -1.30
CA GLU A 367 -37.11 -8.98 -0.45
C GLU A 367 -36.23 -9.95 -1.26
N GLU A 368 -36.81 -10.66 -2.22
CA GLU A 368 -36.07 -11.54 -3.14
C GLU A 368 -35.08 -10.76 -4.03
N LEU A 369 -35.51 -9.65 -4.63
CA LEU A 369 -34.64 -8.77 -5.45
C LEU A 369 -33.50 -8.15 -4.64
N MET A 370 -33.78 -7.71 -3.40
CA MET A 370 -32.76 -7.18 -2.50
C MET A 370 -31.77 -8.26 -2.06
N ARG A 371 -32.25 -9.49 -1.82
CA ARG A 371 -31.41 -10.65 -1.49
C ARG A 371 -30.51 -11.03 -2.66
N GLU A 372 -31.04 -11.05 -3.88
CA GLU A 372 -30.27 -11.34 -5.10
C GLU A 372 -29.19 -10.28 -5.37
N SER A 373 -29.50 -8.99 -5.16
CA SER A 373 -28.52 -7.90 -5.26
C SER A 373 -27.42 -8.00 -4.20
N SER A 374 -27.76 -8.32 -2.94
CA SER A 374 -26.75 -8.53 -1.88
C SER A 374 -25.86 -9.73 -2.17
N TRP A 375 -26.43 -10.80 -2.74
CA TRP A 375 -25.73 -12.02 -3.08
C TRP A 375 -24.74 -11.82 -4.23
N LEU A 376 -25.14 -11.06 -5.26
CA LEU A 376 -24.25 -10.71 -6.37
C LEU A 376 -23.02 -9.94 -5.89
N LEU A 377 -23.19 -9.00 -4.96
CA LEU A 377 -22.08 -8.26 -4.32
C LEU A 377 -21.17 -9.21 -3.53
N THR A 378 -21.73 -10.09 -2.70
CA THR A 378 -20.93 -11.06 -1.92
C THR A 378 -20.17 -12.05 -2.81
N LYS A 379 -20.77 -12.50 -3.93
CA LYS A 379 -20.14 -13.41 -4.90
C LYS A 379 -18.93 -12.80 -5.59
N THR A 380 -18.89 -11.48 -5.77
CA THR A 380 -17.71 -10.80 -6.35
C THR A 380 -16.52 -10.74 -5.39
N MET A 381 -16.77 -10.81 -4.08
CA MET A 381 -15.74 -10.66 -3.04
C MET A 381 -15.28 -11.99 -2.44
N ILE A 382 -16.13 -13.03 -2.44
CA ILE A 382 -15.85 -14.33 -1.82
C ILE A 382 -15.99 -15.44 -2.87
N LYS A 383 -14.98 -16.30 -3.00
CA LYS A 383 -14.99 -17.44 -3.92
C LYS A 383 -15.91 -18.57 -3.40
N THR A 384 -17.20 -18.51 -3.72
CA THR A 384 -18.20 -19.51 -3.27
C THR A 384 -18.46 -20.64 -4.28
N GLU A 385 -17.94 -20.50 -5.49
CA GLU A 385 -18.30 -21.32 -6.67
C GLU A 385 -18.02 -22.81 -6.48
N ALA A 386 -16.87 -23.16 -5.91
CA ALA A 386 -16.49 -24.56 -5.72
C ALA A 386 -17.39 -25.27 -4.71
N ILE A 387 -17.79 -24.59 -3.64
CA ILE A 387 -18.69 -25.13 -2.61
C ILE A 387 -20.13 -25.21 -3.11
N GLU A 388 -20.60 -24.20 -3.86
CA GLU A 388 -21.93 -24.24 -4.48
C GLU A 388 -22.05 -25.41 -5.49
N THR A 389 -21.04 -25.59 -6.34
CA THR A 389 -21.01 -26.70 -7.32
C THR A 389 -20.99 -28.07 -6.63
N TYR A 390 -20.22 -28.21 -5.55
CA TYR A 390 -20.16 -29.44 -4.79
C TYR A 390 -21.49 -29.78 -4.09
N LEU A 391 -22.19 -28.77 -3.57
CA LEU A 391 -23.50 -28.92 -2.94
C LEU A 391 -24.67 -29.05 -3.94
N GLU A 392 -24.43 -28.86 -5.24
CA GLU A 392 -25.36 -29.24 -6.29
C GLU A 392 -25.35 -30.74 -6.56
N GLU A 393 -24.22 -31.41 -6.33
CA GLU A 393 -24.07 -32.86 -6.52
C GLU A 393 -24.48 -33.65 -5.27
N TYR A 394 -24.28 -33.09 -4.08
CA TYR A 394 -24.61 -33.73 -2.79
C TYR A 394 -25.51 -32.84 -1.91
N GLU A 395 -26.74 -33.29 -1.66
CA GLU A 395 -27.75 -32.47 -0.95
C GLU A 395 -27.48 -32.27 0.56
N GLU A 396 -26.84 -33.22 1.23
CA GLU A 396 -26.55 -33.20 2.67
C GLU A 396 -25.14 -33.72 2.95
N VAL A 397 -24.22 -32.85 3.38
CA VAL A 397 -22.81 -33.22 3.58
C VAL A 397 -22.24 -32.55 4.83
N PRO A 398 -21.33 -33.20 5.58
CA PRO A 398 -20.60 -32.57 6.69
C PRO A 398 -19.72 -31.42 6.22
N ILE A 399 -19.60 -30.38 7.04
CA ILE A 399 -18.79 -29.20 6.76
C ILE A 399 -17.33 -29.53 6.43
N GLU A 400 -16.74 -30.48 7.15
CA GLU A 400 -15.35 -30.89 6.92
C GLU A 400 -15.16 -31.56 5.55
N GLN A 401 -16.09 -32.40 5.15
CA GLN A 401 -16.05 -33.06 3.85
C GLN A 401 -16.22 -32.05 2.71
N VAL A 402 -17.15 -31.08 2.86
CA VAL A 402 -17.34 -30.01 1.86
C VAL A 402 -16.07 -29.18 1.69
N ILE A 403 -15.38 -28.83 2.78
CA ILE A 403 -14.16 -28.02 2.71
C ILE A 403 -13.05 -28.79 1.99
N ILE A 404 -12.82 -30.05 2.36
CA ILE A 404 -11.69 -30.82 1.82
C ILE A 404 -11.95 -31.25 0.37
N GLU A 405 -13.17 -31.70 0.05
CA GLU A 405 -13.48 -32.24 -1.27
C GLU A 405 -13.86 -31.15 -2.29
N ALA A 406 -14.42 -30.01 -1.86
CA ALA A 406 -14.69 -28.88 -2.75
C ALA A 406 -13.48 -27.93 -2.92
N THR A 407 -12.56 -27.89 -1.95
CA THR A 407 -11.36 -27.03 -2.02
C THR A 407 -10.07 -27.83 -1.87
N SER A 408 -9.42 -27.84 -0.70
CA SER A 408 -8.22 -28.64 -0.43
C SER A 408 -8.02 -28.87 1.08
N SER A 409 -7.02 -29.68 1.45
CA SER A 409 -6.62 -29.92 2.84
C SER A 409 -5.60 -28.90 3.40
N GLU A 410 -5.26 -27.86 2.63
CA GLU A 410 -4.36 -26.78 3.06
C GLU A 410 -5.09 -25.72 3.91
N TRP A 411 -4.38 -25.14 4.89
CA TRP A 411 -4.97 -24.20 5.85
C TRP A 411 -5.60 -22.95 5.20
N SER A 412 -4.98 -22.40 4.15
CA SER A 412 -5.51 -21.23 3.45
C SER A 412 -6.87 -21.49 2.80
N ASP A 413 -7.07 -22.70 2.29
CA ASP A 413 -8.28 -23.06 1.56
C ASP A 413 -9.43 -23.39 2.53
N VAL A 414 -9.10 -23.87 3.73
CA VAL A 414 -10.06 -24.06 4.82
C VAL A 414 -10.65 -22.75 5.29
N ILE A 415 -9.83 -21.71 5.45
CA ILE A 415 -10.32 -20.37 5.85
C ILE A 415 -11.21 -19.78 4.76
N ASN A 416 -10.83 -19.93 3.49
CA ASN A 416 -11.65 -19.48 2.36
C ASN A 416 -12.97 -20.27 2.27
N GLY A 417 -12.91 -21.59 2.46
CA GLY A 417 -14.07 -22.48 2.46
C GLY A 417 -15.05 -22.16 3.59
N MET A 418 -14.54 -21.93 4.80
CA MET A 418 -15.34 -21.51 5.95
C MET A 418 -15.99 -20.15 5.72
N THR A 419 -15.24 -19.19 5.17
CA THR A 419 -15.77 -17.86 4.85
C THR A 419 -16.88 -17.94 3.80
N ALA A 420 -16.71 -18.78 2.78
CA ALA A 420 -17.73 -19.06 1.78
C ALA A 420 -18.98 -19.73 2.36
N ILE A 421 -18.82 -20.71 3.25
CA ILE A 421 -19.93 -21.38 3.94
C ILE A 421 -20.68 -20.38 4.85
N SER A 422 -19.98 -19.56 5.61
CA SER A 422 -20.58 -18.52 6.45
C SER A 422 -21.36 -17.49 5.62
N ALA A 423 -20.84 -17.10 4.45
CA ALA A 423 -21.55 -16.22 3.51
C ALA A 423 -22.83 -16.88 2.95
N LEU A 424 -22.77 -18.18 2.61
CA LEU A 424 -23.92 -18.94 2.12
C LEU A 424 -25.00 -19.17 3.20
N VAL A 425 -24.60 -19.34 4.45
CA VAL A 425 -25.51 -19.41 5.61
C VAL A 425 -26.12 -18.05 5.90
N GLY A 426 -25.32 -16.97 5.89
CA GLY A 426 -25.81 -15.60 6.10
C GLY A 426 -26.83 -15.14 5.06
N THR A 427 -26.70 -15.63 3.82
CA THR A 427 -27.66 -15.37 2.73
C THR A 427 -28.82 -16.37 2.68
N LYS A 428 -28.94 -17.25 3.68
CA LYS A 428 -29.99 -18.27 3.84
C LYS A 428 -30.12 -19.26 2.67
N LYS A 429 -29.10 -19.38 1.81
CA LYS A 429 -29.06 -20.38 0.72
C LYS A 429 -28.79 -21.79 1.26
N ILE A 430 -28.10 -21.84 2.38
CA ILE A 430 -27.67 -23.06 3.06
C ILE A 430 -28.11 -22.99 4.52
N ILE A 431 -28.48 -24.14 5.07
CA ILE A 431 -28.77 -24.31 6.50
C ILE A 431 -27.71 -25.23 7.09
N MET A 432 -27.23 -24.85 8.27
CA MET A 432 -26.32 -25.66 9.07
C MET A 432 -27.10 -26.29 10.22
N LEU A 433 -27.12 -27.62 10.27
CA LEU A 433 -27.83 -28.39 11.29
C LEU A 433 -26.83 -29.13 12.19
N LYS A 434 -27.12 -29.16 13.49
CA LYS A 434 -26.40 -30.05 14.42
C LYS A 434 -26.77 -31.49 14.11
N PRO A 435 -25.81 -32.42 14.06
CA PRO A 435 -26.11 -33.82 13.78
C PRO A 435 -26.88 -34.45 14.95
N ASP A 436 -28.06 -35.02 14.69
CA ASP A 436 -28.87 -35.73 15.70
C ASP A 436 -28.27 -37.10 16.11
N GLN A 437 -27.30 -37.63 15.35
CA GLN A 437 -26.58 -38.86 15.66
C GLN A 437 -25.11 -38.72 15.27
N LYS A 438 -24.20 -39.25 16.10
CA LYS A 438 -22.76 -39.38 15.80
C LYS A 438 -22.57 -40.37 14.63
N LYS A 439 -22.69 -39.87 13.40
CA LYS A 439 -22.23 -40.61 12.21
C LYS A 439 -20.70 -40.62 12.23
N ASP A 440 -20.11 -41.78 11.98
CA ASP A 440 -18.67 -41.91 11.81
C ASP A 440 -18.30 -41.33 10.44
N PHE A 441 -17.52 -40.25 10.43
CA PHE A 441 -17.13 -39.55 9.21
C PHE A 441 -15.77 -40.07 8.70
N PRO A 442 -15.54 -40.08 7.38
CA PRO A 442 -14.25 -40.45 6.82
C PRO A 442 -13.15 -39.54 7.38
N LYS A 443 -12.06 -40.14 7.87
CA LYS A 443 -10.88 -39.41 8.37
C LYS A 443 -10.01 -39.00 7.19
N TYR A 444 -9.92 -37.70 6.94
CA TYR A 444 -9.04 -37.13 5.93
C TYR A 444 -7.67 -36.79 6.52
N GLU A 445 -6.62 -36.92 5.72
CA GLU A 445 -5.28 -36.45 6.08
C GLU A 445 -5.25 -34.92 5.92
N ARG A 446 -5.16 -34.20 7.04
CA ARG A 446 -5.31 -32.74 7.12
C ARG A 446 -4.14 -32.11 7.86
N LYS A 447 -3.74 -30.91 7.42
CA LYS A 447 -2.67 -30.09 8.07
C LYS A 447 -3.20 -29.19 9.19
N TRP A 448 -4.45 -29.36 9.58
CA TRP A 448 -5.18 -28.49 10.48
C TRP A 448 -6.18 -29.30 11.31
N GLU A 449 -6.62 -28.76 12.44
CA GLU A 449 -7.62 -29.41 13.30
C GLU A 449 -8.66 -28.41 13.80
N TRP A 450 -9.89 -28.87 13.96
CA TRP A 450 -10.94 -28.10 14.62
C TRP A 450 -10.64 -27.93 16.10
N MET A 451 -10.86 -26.72 16.62
CA MET A 451 -10.73 -26.43 18.05
C MET A 451 -11.64 -27.31 18.91
N ASN A 452 -12.88 -27.57 18.47
CA ASN A 452 -13.70 -28.66 18.99
C ASN A 452 -13.92 -29.70 17.89
N HIS A 453 -13.64 -30.97 18.18
CA HIS A 453 -13.83 -32.05 17.20
C HIS A 453 -15.28 -32.22 16.70
N GLU A 454 -16.27 -31.70 17.44
CA GLU A 454 -17.68 -31.73 17.04
C GLU A 454 -18.00 -30.67 15.97
N ASP A 455 -17.15 -29.65 15.78
CA ASP A 455 -17.39 -28.57 14.81
C ASP A 455 -17.24 -29.01 13.35
N GLY A 456 -16.46 -30.06 13.08
CA GLY A 456 -16.38 -30.68 11.75
C GLY A 456 -17.61 -31.50 11.36
N SER A 457 -18.50 -31.80 12.32
CA SER A 457 -19.63 -32.71 12.13
C SER A 457 -20.96 -32.03 11.79
N TYR A 458 -20.98 -30.69 11.72
CA TYR A 458 -22.17 -29.94 11.34
C TYR A 458 -22.56 -30.27 9.90
N ILE A 459 -23.85 -30.58 9.70
CA ILE A 459 -24.39 -30.95 8.39
C ILE A 459 -24.81 -29.69 7.66
N ILE A 460 -24.33 -29.56 6.44
CA ILE A 460 -24.65 -28.48 5.51
C ILE A 460 -25.67 -29.00 4.51
N ARG A 461 -26.79 -28.28 4.37
CA ARG A 461 -27.86 -28.62 3.44
C ARG A 461 -28.34 -27.40 2.66
N LYS A 462 -28.65 -27.57 1.37
CA LYS A 462 -29.27 -26.53 0.54
C LYS A 462 -30.72 -26.27 0.98
N ARG A 463 -31.09 -24.99 1.11
CA ARG A 463 -32.46 -24.60 1.45
C ARG A 463 -33.36 -24.65 0.21
N ASN A 464 -34.31 -25.58 0.17
CA ASN A 464 -35.31 -25.66 -0.90
C ASN A 464 -36.61 -24.97 -0.48
N HIS A 465 -36.95 -23.84 -1.12
CA HIS A 465 -38.16 -23.06 -0.85
C HIS A 465 -39.49 -23.81 -1.13
N ARG A 466 -39.45 -24.99 -1.76
CA ARG A 466 -40.65 -25.74 -2.18
C ARG A 466 -41.20 -26.69 -1.10
N ARG A 467 -40.50 -26.93 0.00
CA ARG A 467 -40.95 -27.85 1.07
C ARG A 467 -41.62 -27.20 2.27
N GLU A 468 -41.57 -25.87 2.42
CA GLU A 468 -42.23 -25.14 3.52
C GLU A 468 -43.74 -24.86 3.26
N GLN A 469 -44.35 -25.46 2.23
CA GLN A 469 -45.82 -25.44 2.05
C GLN A 469 -46.50 -26.76 2.46
N GLU A 470 -45.74 -27.78 2.89
CA GLU A 470 -46.29 -29.06 3.37
C GLU A 470 -45.89 -29.42 4.82
N GLU A 471 -45.20 -28.53 5.53
CA GLU A 471 -45.08 -28.52 7.00
C GLU A 471 -45.66 -27.22 7.55
#